data_AF-A0A0A1UGG3-F1
#
_entry.id   AF-A0A0A1UGG3-F1
#
_cell.length_a   1.000
_cell.length_b   1.000
_cell.length_c   1.000
_cell.angle_alpha   90.00
_cell.angle_beta   90.00
_cell.angle_gamma   90.00
#
_symmetry.space_group_name_H-M   'P 1'
#
loop_
_entity.id
_entity.type
_entity.pdbx_description
1 polymer ?
#
loop_
_entity_poly.entity_id
_entity_poly.type
_entity_poly.pdbx_seq_one_letter_code
_entity_poly.pdbx_strand_id
1 'polypeptide(L)'
;MTSLEHIFLKNVVLYLEDLEDVVNFILMNKKCTTSVQTMYINPYKLSTEESLEKIKKLFSVLQTFYLVFDEINNFTDMKLDSVSLIELDFTSFAYKDYQMFHSLCFTEKVKKLRMFNIPYIQKAHFFSEYKTLSEVMLWCSCQSKELYFIPDVATLRKFTLVFPIAQITKVVQLDFKKRANVKFVLVIYDTYSYQENLICNVLDGLPPNVEVYAQFMSLNLMTYPYVPPFHYSTLKEKELGESYFFVDTIDEKRVIVYSNVVNCDEVAEQLLTKSLLDQIEIHTSVLDLQRLPVLDFTHSTTIKTILISCKGVAKVYVPKTIEVITLSEFRGDVCMDECKPRCVNISQYNGQPVVINTDKLKRFIMDLSPANVVTFVHKGKVYDGVYIVDCEQMEEFQIYGIYQLRMLLNYLVVKGGVELYRFRAMSFCLVLGKLSIKNLYGDVDLSNFECYSIELESDVQDCTNNVKIGNTTEVSVIGGIYGTIEVGKINTITFTGTKVKNLLMTYVDNVVFDQLTTFDSMKVETIWRIQGNKRLIKQFKMNNKANMNL
;
A
#
# COMPACT_ATOMS: atom_id res chain seq x y z
N MET A 1 24.88 19.99 28.14
CA MET A 1 23.92 18.85 28.20
C MET A 1 22.56 19.42 27.79
N THR A 2 22.09 19.09 26.59
CA THR A 2 20.81 19.62 26.08
C THR A 2 19.67 18.93 26.82
N SER A 3 18.78 19.68 27.46
CA SER A 3 17.63 19.11 28.19
C SER A 3 16.33 19.51 27.51
N LEU A 4 15.42 18.56 27.31
CA LEU A 4 14.11 18.82 26.74
C LEU A 4 13.37 19.87 27.59
N GLU A 5 12.80 20.88 26.93
CA GLU A 5 12.00 21.89 27.62
C GLU A 5 10.69 21.28 28.13
N HIS A 6 10.18 21.89 29.19
CA HIS A 6 8.97 21.44 29.87
C HIS A 6 7.72 21.40 28.97
N ILE A 7 7.65 22.29 27.97
CA ILE A 7 6.53 22.33 27.01
C ILE A 7 6.49 21.08 26.13
N PHE A 8 7.64 20.56 25.72
CA PHE A 8 7.71 19.35 24.89
C PHE A 8 7.31 18.11 25.69
N LEU A 9 7.70 18.03 26.96
CA LEU A 9 7.28 16.94 27.86
C LEU A 9 5.75 16.93 28.05
N LYS A 10 5.12 18.11 28.18
CA LYS A 10 3.66 18.20 28.25
C LYS A 10 2.97 17.73 26.97
N ASN A 11 3.54 18.03 25.81
CA ASN A 11 3.01 17.54 24.54
C ASN A 11 3.08 16.01 24.49
N VAL A 12 4.20 15.39 24.92
CA VAL A 12 4.30 13.92 25.01
C VAL A 12 3.19 13.32 25.86
N VAL A 13 2.90 13.91 27.03
CA VAL A 13 1.85 13.41 27.94
C VAL A 13 0.47 13.38 27.27
N LEU A 14 0.14 14.33 26.37
CA LEU A 14 -1.15 14.36 25.67
C LEU A 14 -1.38 13.17 24.73
N TYR A 15 -0.31 12.50 24.30
CA TYR A 15 -0.34 11.36 23.37
C TYR A 15 -0.17 10.00 24.06
N LEU A 16 -0.01 9.97 25.39
CA LEU A 16 0.04 8.70 26.12
C LEU A 16 -1.32 8.01 26.07
N GLU A 17 -1.32 6.70 25.91
CA GLU A 17 -2.53 5.94 25.56
C GLU A 17 -3.36 5.62 26.79
N ASP A 18 -2.71 5.17 27.86
CA ASP A 18 -3.37 4.70 29.08
C ASP A 18 -2.79 5.31 30.37
N LEU A 19 -3.37 4.93 31.51
CA LEU A 19 -2.94 5.38 32.83
C LEU A 19 -1.56 4.82 33.22
N GLU A 20 -1.22 3.62 32.77
CA GLU A 20 0.04 2.95 33.08
C GLU A 20 1.21 3.70 32.42
N ASP A 21 1.05 4.10 31.16
CA ASP A 21 1.97 4.95 30.42
C ASP A 21 2.23 6.26 31.15
N VAL A 22 1.17 6.91 31.66
CA VAL A 22 1.30 8.16 32.42
C VAL A 22 2.07 7.91 33.73
N VAL A 23 1.80 6.82 34.44
CA VAL A 23 2.53 6.47 35.66
C VAL A 23 4.00 6.18 35.34
N ASN A 24 4.28 5.39 34.31
CA ASN A 24 5.63 5.08 33.86
C ASN A 24 6.39 6.36 33.49
N PHE A 25 5.74 7.28 32.76
CA PHE A 25 6.30 8.58 32.42
C PHE A 25 6.63 9.41 33.67
N ILE A 26 5.72 9.47 34.66
CA ILE A 26 5.96 10.15 35.94
C ILE A 26 7.19 9.57 36.64
N LEU A 27 7.35 8.25 36.63
CA LEU A 27 8.44 7.53 37.31
C LEU A 27 9.81 7.72 36.64
N MET A 28 9.87 8.15 35.37
CA MET A 28 11.15 8.33 34.66
C MET A 28 12.06 9.36 35.33
N ASN A 29 11.52 10.52 35.73
CA ASN A 29 12.26 11.54 36.48
C ASN A 29 11.33 12.67 37.00
N LYS A 30 11.88 13.51 37.88
CA LYS A 30 11.18 14.65 38.50
C LYS A 30 10.59 15.65 37.50
N LYS A 31 11.24 15.91 36.35
CA LYS A 31 10.70 16.83 35.32
C LYS A 31 9.45 16.24 34.67
N CYS A 32 9.41 14.93 34.42
CA CYS A 32 8.22 14.26 33.91
C CYS A 32 7.07 14.32 34.92
N THR A 33 7.34 14.05 36.21
CA THR A 33 6.36 14.23 37.29
C THR A 33 5.78 15.65 37.32
N THR A 34 6.65 16.67 37.28
CA THR A 34 6.22 18.08 37.30
C THR A 34 5.42 18.44 36.04
N SER A 35 5.77 17.87 34.89
CA SER A 35 5.05 18.10 33.63
C SER A 35 3.60 17.64 33.75
N VAL A 36 3.36 16.43 34.26
CA VAL A 36 2.02 15.88 34.48
C VAL A 36 1.26 16.69 35.55
N GLN A 37 1.87 16.95 36.71
CA GLN A 37 1.22 17.66 37.81
C GLN A 37 0.86 19.12 37.50
N THR A 38 1.49 19.72 36.49
CA THR A 38 1.23 21.11 36.08
C THR A 38 0.43 21.21 34.79
N MET A 39 -0.13 20.11 34.28
CA MET A 39 -1.04 20.13 33.14
C MET A 39 -2.45 20.48 33.58
N TYR A 40 -3.04 21.41 32.83
CA TYR A 40 -4.41 21.90 33.07
C TYR A 40 -5.46 21.10 32.31
N ILE A 41 -5.05 20.14 31.47
CA ILE A 41 -5.90 19.25 30.67
C ILE A 41 -5.36 17.81 30.75
N ASN A 42 -6.24 16.82 30.64
CA ASN A 42 -5.87 15.41 30.61
C ASN A 42 -5.44 14.94 29.20
N PRO A 43 -4.73 13.81 29.10
CA PRO A 43 -4.46 13.13 27.83
C PRO A 43 -5.77 12.73 27.13
N TYR A 44 -5.73 12.71 25.80
CA TYR A 44 -6.94 12.57 24.98
C TYR A 44 -7.61 11.20 25.10
N LYS A 45 -6.82 10.13 25.20
CA LYS A 45 -7.33 8.75 25.31
C LYS A 45 -7.74 8.40 26.74
N LEU A 46 -7.10 8.98 27.74
CA LEU A 46 -7.29 8.58 29.13
C LEU A 46 -8.72 8.81 29.67
N SER A 47 -9.47 9.76 29.09
CA SER A 47 -10.88 9.99 29.43
C SER A 47 -11.87 8.93 28.95
N THR A 48 -11.45 8.02 28.06
CA THR A 48 -12.32 6.93 27.61
C THR A 48 -12.33 5.75 28.58
N GLU A 49 -11.20 5.48 29.23
CA GLU A 49 -11.02 4.28 30.07
C GLU A 49 -11.08 4.58 31.58
N GLU A 50 -10.77 5.81 32.00
CA GLU A 50 -10.57 6.14 33.41
C GLU A 50 -11.53 7.20 33.96
N SER A 51 -11.87 7.08 35.25
CA SER A 51 -12.76 8.03 35.93
C SER A 51 -12.06 9.36 36.25
N LEU A 52 -12.80 10.48 36.22
CA LEU A 52 -12.26 11.82 36.55
C LEU A 52 -11.47 11.85 37.86
N GLU A 53 -11.91 11.10 38.86
CA GLU A 53 -11.24 11.05 40.17
C GLU A 53 -9.82 10.47 40.06
N LYS A 54 -9.63 9.40 39.28
CA LYS A 54 -8.30 8.83 39.03
C LYS A 54 -7.44 9.78 38.22
N ILE A 55 -8.01 10.42 37.20
CA ILE A 55 -7.31 11.43 36.39
C ILE A 55 -6.82 12.57 37.27
N LYS A 56 -7.68 13.14 38.11
CA LYS A 56 -7.33 14.24 39.02
C LYS A 56 -6.26 13.90 40.05
N LYS A 57 -6.14 12.63 40.46
CA LYS A 57 -5.04 12.23 41.36
C LYS A 57 -3.67 12.44 40.73
N LEU A 58 -3.56 12.27 39.41
CA LEU A 58 -2.31 12.49 38.67
C LEU A 58 -2.19 13.94 38.18
N PHE A 59 -3.27 14.50 37.66
CA PHE A 59 -3.37 15.85 37.13
C PHE A 59 -3.99 16.79 38.18
N SER A 60 -3.23 17.12 39.23
CA SER A 60 -3.77 17.81 40.40
C SER A 60 -4.29 19.23 40.13
N VAL A 61 -3.75 19.92 39.11
CA VAL A 61 -4.20 21.26 38.70
C VAL A 61 -5.15 21.25 37.51
N LEU A 62 -5.76 20.09 37.18
CA LEU A 62 -6.70 19.95 36.05
C LEU A 62 -7.84 20.97 36.13
N GLN A 63 -7.95 21.79 35.10
CA GLN A 63 -9.00 22.82 34.94
C GLN A 63 -9.95 22.50 33.79
N THR A 64 -9.42 21.94 32.70
CA THR A 64 -10.16 21.54 31.51
C THR A 64 -10.21 20.03 31.45
N PHE A 65 -11.40 19.47 31.35
CA PHE A 65 -11.59 18.04 31.19
C PHE A 65 -11.95 17.73 29.74
N TYR A 66 -11.08 17.02 29.04
CA TYR A 66 -11.35 16.48 27.72
C TYR A 66 -12.14 15.19 27.85
N LEU A 67 -13.23 15.06 27.10
CA LEU A 67 -14.16 13.95 27.18
C LEU A 67 -14.48 13.41 25.79
N VAL A 68 -14.35 12.09 25.61
CA VAL A 68 -14.77 11.36 24.41
C VAL A 68 -15.97 10.49 24.74
N PHE A 69 -17.07 10.64 24.00
CA PHE A 69 -18.39 10.26 24.51
C PHE A 69 -18.85 8.82 24.22
N ASP A 70 -18.23 8.11 23.29
CA ASP A 70 -18.74 6.81 22.82
C ASP A 70 -18.59 5.65 23.79
N GLU A 71 -17.65 5.76 24.73
CA GLU A 71 -17.21 4.64 25.57
C GLU A 71 -17.72 4.75 27.01
N ILE A 72 -18.62 5.72 27.24
CA ILE A 72 -19.07 6.09 28.58
C ILE A 72 -20.32 5.29 28.95
N ASN A 73 -20.13 4.22 29.71
CA ASN A 73 -21.22 3.50 30.38
C ASN A 73 -21.59 4.07 31.76
N ASN A 74 -20.77 4.92 32.38
CA ASN A 74 -20.90 5.30 33.80
C ASN A 74 -20.68 6.81 34.08
N PHE A 75 -21.41 7.72 33.41
CA PHE A 75 -21.30 9.17 33.68
C PHE A 75 -22.20 9.73 34.78
N THR A 76 -23.06 8.90 35.37
CA THR A 76 -24.09 9.34 36.32
C THR A 76 -23.56 9.90 37.64
N ASP A 77 -22.28 9.69 37.98
CA ASP A 77 -21.69 10.07 39.28
C ASP A 77 -20.52 11.07 39.21
N MET A 78 -20.25 11.68 38.05
CA MET A 78 -19.07 12.54 37.92
C MET A 78 -19.26 13.88 38.66
N LYS A 79 -18.48 14.12 39.72
CA LYS A 79 -18.41 15.42 40.42
C LYS A 79 -17.66 16.46 39.59
N LEU A 80 -18.37 17.04 38.63
CA LEU A 80 -17.86 18.07 37.73
C LEU A 80 -17.49 19.37 38.45
N ASP A 81 -17.92 19.59 39.69
CA ASP A 81 -17.55 20.75 40.53
C ASP A 81 -16.05 20.98 40.60
N SER A 82 -15.28 19.90 40.46
CA SER A 82 -13.83 19.90 40.55
C SER A 82 -13.13 20.43 39.28
N VAL A 83 -13.83 20.57 38.16
CA VAL A 83 -13.29 21.12 36.90
C VAL A 83 -14.06 22.37 36.46
N SER A 84 -13.35 23.28 35.78
CA SER A 84 -13.90 24.57 35.36
C SER A 84 -14.44 24.54 33.94
N LEU A 85 -13.81 23.75 33.06
CA LEU A 85 -14.11 23.70 31.63
C LEU A 85 -14.17 22.26 31.12
N ILE A 86 -14.95 22.04 30.08
CA ILE A 86 -15.10 20.74 29.40
C ILE A 86 -14.86 20.93 27.89
N GLU A 87 -14.05 20.05 27.32
CA GLU A 87 -13.94 19.87 25.86
C GLU A 87 -14.57 18.53 25.51
N LEU A 88 -15.61 18.55 24.68
CA LEU A 88 -16.42 17.37 24.36
C LEU A 88 -16.22 16.94 22.91
N ASP A 89 -15.86 15.68 22.71
CA ASP A 89 -15.74 15.03 21.41
C ASP A 89 -16.69 13.80 21.35
N PHE A 90 -17.68 13.85 20.47
CA PHE A 90 -18.47 12.67 20.14
C PHE A 90 -17.73 11.93 19.04
N THR A 91 -17.47 10.63 19.17
CA THR A 91 -16.76 9.88 18.11
C THR A 91 -17.70 8.97 17.30
N SER A 92 -18.95 8.80 17.74
CA SER A 92 -19.92 7.88 17.15
C SER A 92 -20.98 8.64 16.37
N PHE A 93 -21.42 8.01 15.30
CA PHE A 93 -22.56 8.41 14.51
C PHE A 93 -23.92 8.20 15.23
N ALA A 94 -23.93 7.54 16.40
CA ALA A 94 -25.13 7.25 17.17
C ALA A 94 -25.24 8.19 18.39
N TYR A 95 -25.88 9.35 18.21
CA TYR A 95 -26.26 10.21 19.32
C TYR A 95 -27.22 9.47 20.27
N LYS A 96 -26.92 9.53 21.56
CA LYS A 96 -27.83 9.18 22.64
C LYS A 96 -28.14 10.45 23.43
N ASP A 97 -29.41 10.70 23.72
CA ASP A 97 -29.84 11.87 24.50
C ASP A 97 -29.63 11.62 26.00
N TYR A 98 -28.49 12.04 26.53
CA TYR A 98 -28.19 11.90 27.95
C TYR A 98 -28.71 13.11 28.73
N GLN A 99 -29.36 12.87 29.88
CA GLN A 99 -29.93 13.92 30.74
C GLN A 99 -28.92 15.01 31.13
N MET A 100 -27.63 14.67 31.20
CA MET A 100 -26.56 15.61 31.52
C MET A 100 -26.42 16.76 30.52
N PHE A 101 -26.80 16.57 29.25
CA PHE A 101 -26.75 17.63 28.23
C PHE A 101 -27.79 18.73 28.45
N HIS A 102 -28.72 18.51 29.38
CA HIS A 102 -29.74 19.47 29.82
C HIS A 102 -29.44 19.99 31.24
N SER A 103 -28.29 19.64 31.82
CA SER A 103 -27.87 20.10 33.15
C SER A 103 -26.99 21.34 33.03
N LEU A 104 -27.39 22.43 33.69
CA LEU A 104 -26.62 23.68 33.75
C LEU A 104 -25.19 23.47 34.27
N CYS A 105 -24.99 22.55 35.23
CA CYS A 105 -23.65 22.26 35.77
C CYS A 105 -22.69 21.70 34.71
N PHE A 106 -23.23 21.06 33.67
CA PHE A 106 -22.47 20.56 32.53
C PHE A 106 -22.40 21.61 31.42
N THR A 107 -23.55 22.08 30.92
CA THR A 107 -23.63 22.96 29.74
C THR A 107 -22.94 24.31 29.95
N GLU A 108 -22.93 24.85 31.16
CA GLU A 108 -22.21 26.09 31.47
C GLU A 108 -20.67 25.94 31.45
N LYS A 109 -20.15 24.71 31.52
CA LYS A 109 -18.70 24.43 31.53
C LYS A 109 -18.16 24.00 30.17
N VAL A 110 -19.02 23.59 29.23
CA VAL A 110 -18.58 23.15 27.91
C VAL A 110 -18.05 24.33 27.10
N LYS A 111 -16.74 24.32 26.86
CA LYS A 111 -16.00 25.34 26.10
C LYS A 111 -15.85 24.96 24.64
N LYS A 112 -15.67 23.67 24.34
CA LYS A 112 -15.53 23.14 22.98
C LYS A 112 -16.42 21.93 22.79
N LEU A 113 -17.02 21.83 21.61
CA LEU A 113 -17.96 20.78 21.25
C LEU A 113 -17.70 20.28 19.83
N ARG A 114 -17.46 18.98 19.66
CA ARG A 114 -17.28 18.33 18.36
C ARG A 114 -18.29 17.21 18.21
N MET A 115 -19.07 17.22 17.13
CA MET A 115 -20.23 16.35 16.96
C MET A 115 -20.30 15.76 15.56
N PHE A 116 -20.68 14.48 15.46
CA PHE A 116 -20.84 13.77 14.18
C PHE A 116 -22.29 13.35 13.92
N ASN A 117 -22.76 13.65 12.70
CA ASN A 117 -23.97 13.10 12.09
C ASN A 117 -25.20 13.07 13.01
N ILE A 118 -25.69 14.23 13.44
CA ILE A 118 -26.83 14.27 14.36
C ILE A 118 -28.08 14.84 13.66
N PRO A 119 -29.17 14.06 13.54
CA PRO A 119 -30.49 14.54 13.11
C PRO A 119 -31.21 15.46 14.11
N TYR A 120 -30.60 15.77 15.27
CA TYR A 120 -31.24 16.40 16.42
C TYR A 120 -30.79 17.83 16.70
N ILE A 121 -29.91 18.38 15.86
CA ILE A 121 -29.47 19.79 15.99
C ILE A 121 -30.60 20.79 15.62
N GLN A 122 -31.78 20.28 15.23
CA GLN A 122 -32.97 21.07 14.94
C GLN A 122 -33.52 21.87 16.14
N LYS A 123 -32.97 21.71 17.35
CA LYS A 123 -33.26 22.61 18.47
C LYS A 123 -32.17 23.67 18.54
N ALA A 124 -32.37 24.83 17.92
CA ALA A 124 -31.57 26.04 18.19
C ALA A 124 -31.48 26.35 19.71
N HIS A 125 -32.49 25.91 20.48
CA HIS A 125 -32.51 25.94 21.94
C HIS A 125 -31.40 25.13 22.63
N PHE A 126 -30.87 24.07 21.99
CA PHE A 126 -29.79 23.25 22.55
C PHE A 126 -28.58 24.10 22.92
N PHE A 127 -28.20 25.03 22.03
CA PHE A 127 -27.03 25.88 22.26
C PHE A 127 -27.29 27.04 23.22
N SER A 128 -28.56 27.36 23.52
CA SER A 128 -28.90 28.51 24.37
C SER A 128 -28.45 28.37 25.82
N GLU A 129 -28.23 27.13 26.27
CA GLU A 129 -27.76 26.82 27.63
C GLU A 129 -26.24 26.90 27.78
N TYR A 130 -25.50 26.96 26.67
CA TYR A 130 -24.05 26.91 26.65
C TYR A 130 -23.42 28.30 26.83
N LYS A 131 -23.15 28.68 28.08
CA LYS A 131 -22.62 30.02 28.40
C LYS A 131 -21.13 30.21 28.08
N THR A 132 -20.32 29.15 28.13
CA THR A 132 -18.85 29.23 27.92
C THR A 132 -18.38 28.69 26.58
N LEU A 133 -19.30 28.20 25.74
CA LEU A 133 -18.99 27.55 24.48
C LEU A 133 -18.38 28.53 23.48
N SER A 134 -17.12 28.28 23.14
CA SER A 134 -16.31 29.15 22.30
C SER A 134 -15.94 28.51 20.97
N GLU A 135 -15.94 27.18 20.87
CA GLU A 135 -15.62 26.45 19.64
C GLU A 135 -16.62 25.32 19.41
N VAL A 136 -17.17 25.26 18.20
CA VAL A 136 -18.07 24.17 17.77
C VAL A 136 -17.55 23.59 16.46
N MET A 137 -17.53 22.26 16.35
CA MET A 137 -17.28 21.54 15.12
C MET A 137 -18.45 20.59 14.86
N LEU A 138 -19.09 20.72 13.70
CA LEU A 138 -20.18 19.85 13.28
C LEU A 138 -19.78 19.09 12.02
N TRP A 139 -19.95 17.77 12.04
CA TRP A 139 -19.86 16.92 10.86
C TRP A 139 -21.24 16.55 10.35
N CYS A 140 -21.59 17.01 9.16
CA CYS A 140 -22.84 16.69 8.50
C CYS A 140 -22.65 15.49 7.56
N SER A 141 -23.56 14.51 7.59
CA SER A 141 -23.54 13.40 6.63
C SER A 141 -24.33 13.71 5.36
N CYS A 142 -24.07 12.94 4.30
CA CYS A 142 -24.77 13.02 3.01
C CYS A 142 -26.27 12.70 3.09
N GLN A 143 -26.73 12.02 4.15
CA GLN A 143 -28.12 11.62 4.33
C GLN A 143 -28.97 12.66 5.08
N SER A 144 -28.36 13.73 5.59
CA SER A 144 -29.08 14.78 6.30
C SER A 144 -29.94 15.61 5.34
N LYS A 145 -31.28 15.55 5.48
CA LYS A 145 -32.22 16.42 4.75
C LYS A 145 -32.25 17.86 5.31
N GLU A 146 -31.28 18.22 6.15
CA GLU A 146 -31.45 19.24 7.17
C GLU A 146 -31.05 20.65 6.71
N LEU A 147 -31.54 21.64 7.46
CA LEU A 147 -31.18 23.04 7.34
C LEU A 147 -29.88 23.28 8.11
N TYR A 148 -28.85 23.76 7.43
CA TYR A 148 -27.69 24.31 8.11
C TYR A 148 -28.10 25.54 8.91
N PHE A 149 -27.45 25.77 10.06
CA PHE A 149 -27.66 26.96 10.86
C PHE A 149 -26.35 27.34 11.56
N ILE A 150 -26.29 28.59 12.03
CA ILE A 150 -25.18 29.09 12.85
C ILE A 150 -25.66 29.14 14.31
N PRO A 151 -25.00 28.44 15.27
CA PRO A 151 -25.40 28.47 16.67
C PRO A 151 -25.47 29.89 17.24
N ASP A 152 -26.59 30.23 17.87
CA ASP A 152 -26.77 31.54 18.50
C ASP A 152 -26.17 31.58 19.92
N VAL A 153 -24.84 31.49 20.01
CA VAL A 153 -24.09 31.57 21.27
C VAL A 153 -23.22 32.82 21.29
N ALA A 154 -23.40 33.67 22.31
CA ALA A 154 -22.70 34.95 22.44
C ALA A 154 -21.18 34.80 22.61
N THR A 155 -20.73 33.72 23.24
CA THR A 155 -19.31 33.43 23.52
C THR A 155 -18.60 32.67 22.40
N LEU A 156 -19.32 32.29 21.33
CA LEU A 156 -18.76 31.57 20.19
C LEU A 156 -17.68 32.41 19.51
N ARG A 157 -16.52 31.80 19.24
CA ARG A 157 -15.38 32.41 18.54
C ARG A 157 -14.98 31.64 17.30
N LYS A 158 -15.24 30.33 17.25
CA LYS A 158 -14.94 29.48 16.10
C LYS A 158 -16.07 28.50 15.82
N PHE A 159 -16.46 28.38 14.56
CA PHE A 159 -17.41 27.39 14.09
C PHE A 159 -16.84 26.64 12.89
N THR A 160 -16.60 25.34 13.04
CA THR A 160 -16.16 24.45 11.97
C THR A 160 -17.34 23.64 11.47
N LEU A 161 -17.61 23.66 10.18
CA LEU A 161 -18.63 22.85 9.53
C LEU A 161 -17.97 21.94 8.52
N VAL A 162 -18.05 20.63 8.73
CA VAL A 162 -17.61 19.59 7.79
C VAL A 162 -18.84 19.07 7.06
N PHE A 163 -18.90 19.18 5.74
CA PHE A 163 -20.11 18.88 4.98
C PHE A 163 -19.82 18.37 3.57
N PRO A 164 -20.76 17.61 2.98
CA PRO A 164 -20.58 17.09 1.64
C PRO A 164 -20.73 18.18 0.59
N ILE A 165 -19.90 18.13 -0.44
CA ILE A 165 -19.90 19.06 -1.58
C ILE A 165 -21.29 19.29 -2.20
N ALA A 166 -22.13 18.25 -2.25
CA ALA A 166 -23.50 18.32 -2.77
C ALA A 166 -24.40 19.33 -2.03
N GLN A 167 -24.02 19.76 -0.82
CA GLN A 167 -24.79 20.68 0.02
C GLN A 167 -24.22 22.10 0.04
N ILE A 168 -23.19 22.40 -0.75
CA ILE A 168 -22.52 23.70 -0.77
C ILE A 168 -23.48 24.87 -0.98
N THR A 169 -24.47 24.71 -1.85
CA THR A 169 -25.49 25.73 -2.16
C THR A 169 -26.35 26.10 -0.96
N LYS A 170 -26.55 25.19 0.00
CA LYS A 170 -27.29 25.47 1.24
C LYS A 170 -26.38 26.11 2.29
N VAL A 171 -25.14 25.65 2.41
CA VAL A 171 -24.18 26.18 3.39
C VAL A 171 -23.87 27.65 3.12
N VAL A 172 -23.72 28.02 1.86
CA VAL A 172 -23.33 29.38 1.46
C VAL A 172 -24.47 30.40 1.58
N GLN A 173 -25.71 29.93 1.76
CA GLN A 173 -26.86 30.77 2.09
C GLN A 173 -26.88 31.22 3.56
N LEU A 174 -26.00 30.66 4.41
CA LEU A 174 -25.86 31.09 5.79
C LEU A 174 -25.31 32.52 5.85
N ASP A 175 -25.91 33.33 6.73
CA ASP A 175 -25.47 34.71 6.94
C ASP A 175 -24.26 34.76 7.88
N PHE A 176 -23.09 34.43 7.35
CA PHE A 176 -21.80 34.52 8.07
C PHE A 176 -21.43 35.97 8.45
N LYS A 177 -21.97 36.96 7.72
CA LYS A 177 -21.68 38.40 7.96
C LYS A 177 -22.32 38.89 9.25
N LYS A 178 -23.50 38.37 9.61
CA LYS A 178 -24.18 38.68 10.89
C LYS A 178 -23.31 38.38 12.12
N ARG A 179 -22.30 37.53 12.00
CA ARG A 179 -21.40 37.09 13.08
C ARG A 179 -19.94 37.33 12.72
N ALA A 180 -19.58 38.56 12.34
CA ALA A 180 -18.22 38.94 11.94
C ALA A 180 -17.14 38.66 13.01
N ASN A 181 -17.52 38.55 14.28
CA ASN A 181 -16.62 38.21 15.40
C ASN A 181 -16.33 36.71 15.53
N VAL A 182 -17.00 35.86 14.75
CA VAL A 182 -16.80 34.41 14.73
C VAL A 182 -15.97 34.03 13.51
N LYS A 183 -14.92 33.24 13.73
CA LYS A 183 -14.16 32.58 12.67
C LYS A 183 -14.91 31.33 12.20
N PHE A 184 -15.35 31.33 10.96
CA PHE A 184 -15.99 30.19 10.31
C PHE A 184 -14.93 29.37 9.55
N VAL A 185 -15.00 28.06 9.68
CA VAL A 185 -14.15 27.11 8.97
C VAL A 185 -15.05 26.12 8.26
N LEU A 186 -15.06 26.15 6.94
CA LEU A 186 -15.79 25.23 6.09
C LEU A 186 -14.83 24.14 5.62
N VAL A 187 -15.17 22.88 5.86
CA VAL A 187 -14.41 21.75 5.35
C VAL A 187 -15.30 20.92 4.44
N ILE A 188 -14.99 20.92 3.15
CA ILE A 188 -15.80 20.28 2.12
C ILE A 188 -15.23 18.88 1.90
N TYR A 189 -16.08 17.86 1.99
CA TYR A 189 -15.73 16.49 1.63
C TYR A 189 -16.60 16.00 0.46
N ASP A 190 -16.13 14.99 -0.26
CA ASP A 190 -16.80 14.56 -1.49
C ASP A 190 -18.04 13.67 -1.24
N THR A 191 -18.96 13.70 -2.19
CA THR A 191 -20.06 12.75 -2.34
C THR A 191 -20.24 12.44 -3.81
N TYR A 192 -20.55 11.17 -4.15
CA TYR A 192 -20.68 10.55 -5.48
C TYR A 192 -21.62 11.21 -6.53
N SER A 193 -21.97 12.49 -6.40
CA SER A 193 -22.85 13.25 -7.31
C SER A 193 -22.68 14.76 -7.12
N TYR A 194 -21.78 15.40 -7.87
CA TYR A 194 -21.71 16.86 -7.89
C TYR A 194 -21.41 17.44 -9.30
N GLN A 195 -21.95 18.63 -9.58
CA GLN A 195 -21.81 19.35 -10.86
C GLN A 195 -20.75 20.48 -10.77
N GLU A 196 -19.54 20.22 -11.31
CA GLU A 196 -18.32 21.05 -11.19
C GLU A 196 -18.49 22.58 -11.28
N ASN A 197 -19.28 23.10 -12.22
CA ASN A 197 -19.31 24.54 -12.55
C ASN A 197 -19.96 25.45 -11.50
N LEU A 198 -20.66 24.91 -10.50
CA LEU A 198 -21.39 25.72 -9.51
C LEU A 198 -20.52 26.17 -8.32
N ILE A 199 -19.33 25.58 -8.10
CA ILE A 199 -18.55 25.72 -6.86
C ILE A 199 -17.77 27.03 -6.79
N CYS A 200 -16.96 27.37 -7.80
CA CYS A 200 -16.01 28.48 -7.69
C CYS A 200 -16.74 29.82 -7.47
N ASN A 201 -17.78 30.06 -8.27
CA ASN A 201 -18.59 31.27 -8.19
C ASN A 201 -19.23 31.48 -6.80
N VAL A 202 -19.50 30.40 -6.09
CA VAL A 202 -20.18 30.44 -4.79
C VAL A 202 -19.18 30.65 -3.65
N LEU A 203 -18.01 30.01 -3.71
CA LEU A 203 -16.99 30.13 -2.68
C LEU A 203 -16.27 31.49 -2.69
N ASP A 204 -16.05 32.07 -3.87
CA ASP A 204 -15.39 33.38 -4.01
C ASP A 204 -16.21 34.54 -3.40
N GLY A 205 -17.51 34.34 -3.19
CA GLY A 205 -18.41 35.33 -2.59
C GLY A 205 -18.46 35.33 -1.05
N LEU A 206 -17.72 34.43 -0.39
CA LEU A 206 -17.75 34.29 1.07
C LEU A 206 -17.07 35.46 1.79
N PRO A 207 -17.55 35.87 2.98
CA PRO A 207 -16.96 36.98 3.71
C PRO A 207 -15.60 36.63 4.34
N PRO A 208 -14.76 37.62 4.70
CA PRO A 208 -13.39 37.40 5.17
C PRO A 208 -13.24 36.59 6.46
N ASN A 209 -14.31 36.46 7.24
CA ASN A 209 -14.33 35.64 8.45
C ASN A 209 -14.58 34.15 8.19
N VAL A 210 -14.64 33.72 6.92
CA VAL A 210 -14.81 32.33 6.49
C VAL A 210 -13.53 31.82 5.84
N GLU A 211 -13.01 30.71 6.36
CA GLU A 211 -11.94 29.94 5.74
C GLU A 211 -12.52 28.65 5.16
N VAL A 212 -12.05 28.25 3.98
CA VAL A 212 -12.52 27.06 3.27
C VAL A 212 -11.35 26.09 3.10
N TYR A 213 -11.60 24.82 3.39
CA TYR A 213 -10.68 23.70 3.22
C TYR A 213 -11.39 22.58 2.46
N ALA A 214 -10.63 21.78 1.73
CA ALA A 214 -11.16 20.62 1.00
C ALA A 214 -10.50 19.32 1.47
N GLN A 215 -11.27 18.25 1.55
CA GLN A 215 -10.79 16.88 1.85
C GLN A 215 -10.70 15.99 0.62
N PHE A 216 -10.95 16.57 -0.55
CA PHE A 216 -10.82 15.95 -1.86
C PHE A 216 -10.36 17.03 -2.82
N MET A 217 -9.79 16.61 -3.94
CA MET A 217 -9.16 17.53 -4.89
C MET A 217 -9.94 17.52 -6.20
N SER A 218 -10.33 18.70 -6.65
CA SER A 218 -10.91 18.97 -7.98
C SER A 218 -10.26 20.23 -8.54
N LEU A 219 -10.22 20.40 -9.86
CA LEU A 219 -9.66 21.60 -10.52
C LEU A 219 -10.19 22.91 -9.90
N ASN A 220 -11.47 22.92 -9.55
CA ASN A 220 -12.20 24.05 -8.99
C ASN A 220 -11.91 24.33 -7.51
N LEU A 221 -11.27 23.40 -6.80
CA LEU A 221 -10.91 23.52 -5.39
C LEU A 221 -9.39 23.65 -5.16
N MET A 222 -8.58 23.65 -6.23
CA MET A 222 -7.11 23.70 -6.16
C MET A 222 -6.53 24.95 -5.49
N THR A 223 -7.31 26.02 -5.42
CA THR A 223 -6.96 27.29 -4.76
C THR A 223 -7.16 27.25 -3.24
N TYR A 224 -7.92 26.27 -2.72
CA TYR A 224 -8.19 26.13 -1.29
C TYR A 224 -7.23 25.14 -0.63
N PRO A 225 -6.85 25.35 0.65
CA PRO A 225 -5.96 24.42 1.35
C PRO A 225 -6.60 23.03 1.55
N TYR A 226 -5.82 21.98 1.33
CA TYR A 226 -6.21 20.60 1.59
C TYR A 226 -6.10 20.26 3.08
N VAL A 227 -7.04 19.48 3.60
CA VAL A 227 -6.99 18.89 4.95
C VAL A 227 -7.30 17.39 4.85
N PRO A 228 -6.45 16.51 5.41
CA PRO A 228 -6.70 15.08 5.41
C PRO A 228 -8.09 14.71 5.99
N PRO A 229 -8.74 13.63 5.50
CA PRO A 229 -9.99 13.14 6.06
C PRO A 229 -9.84 12.86 7.57
N PHE A 230 -10.79 13.35 8.37
CA PHE A 230 -10.69 13.26 9.83
C PHE A 230 -11.06 11.86 10.38
N HIS A 231 -11.68 10.99 9.56
CA HIS A 231 -11.99 9.60 9.91
C HIS A 231 -11.74 8.65 8.75
N TYR A 232 -10.97 7.59 9.02
CA TYR A 232 -10.80 6.42 8.15
C TYR A 232 -12.09 5.59 8.13
N SER A 233 -13.14 6.09 7.50
CA SER A 233 -14.18 5.19 7.00
C SER A 233 -13.61 4.45 5.80
N THR A 234 -13.29 3.17 5.99
CA THR A 234 -13.01 2.23 4.91
C THR A 234 -14.14 2.30 3.89
N LEU A 235 -13.92 3.03 2.80
CA LEU A 235 -14.81 3.03 1.64
C LEU A 235 -14.78 1.61 1.09
N LYS A 236 -15.81 0.82 1.38
CA LYS A 236 -16.01 -0.49 0.75
C LYS A 236 -16.24 -0.25 -0.74
N GLU A 237 -15.40 -0.89 -1.56
CA GLU A 237 -15.28 -0.85 -3.04
C GLU A 237 -16.57 -1.08 -3.87
N LYS A 238 -17.76 -1.13 -3.27
CA LYS A 238 -18.97 -1.44 -4.00
C LYS A 238 -19.68 -0.19 -4.49
N GLU A 239 -19.62 -0.03 -5.81
CA GLU A 239 -20.51 0.78 -6.67
C GLU A 239 -20.08 2.25 -6.88
N LEU A 240 -18.90 2.43 -7.48
CA LEU A 240 -18.50 3.70 -8.10
C LEU A 240 -19.01 3.79 -9.55
N GLY A 241 -20.24 4.28 -9.70
CA GLY A 241 -20.78 4.78 -10.96
C GLY A 241 -20.34 6.22 -11.24
N GLU A 242 -19.91 6.46 -12.48
CA GLU A 242 -19.69 7.74 -13.19
C GLU A 242 -18.71 8.76 -12.59
N SER A 243 -17.63 9.07 -13.33
CA SER A 243 -16.93 10.37 -13.39
C SER A 243 -16.60 11.13 -12.09
N TYR A 244 -15.62 10.65 -11.30
CA TYR A 244 -15.02 11.46 -10.22
C TYR A 244 -13.51 11.31 -10.15
N PHE A 245 -12.84 12.43 -9.84
CA PHE A 245 -11.49 12.45 -9.32
C PHE A 245 -11.53 12.08 -7.84
N PHE A 246 -10.92 10.95 -7.45
CA PHE A 246 -10.49 10.81 -6.06
C PHE A 246 -8.99 10.87 -6.03
N VAL A 247 -8.47 11.68 -5.11
CA VAL A 247 -7.13 11.55 -4.56
C VAL A 247 -7.34 11.29 -3.08
N ASP A 248 -7.50 10.02 -2.75
CA ASP A 248 -7.51 9.58 -1.36
C ASP A 248 -6.05 9.32 -0.98
N THR A 249 -5.51 10.13 -0.07
CA THR A 249 -4.23 9.88 0.56
C THR A 249 -4.46 8.79 1.61
N ILE A 250 -4.54 7.52 1.18
CA ILE A 250 -4.76 6.39 2.11
C ILE A 250 -3.56 6.16 3.05
N ASP A 251 -2.42 6.80 2.78
CA ASP A 251 -1.31 6.93 3.71
C ASP A 251 -0.49 8.14 3.26
N GLU A 252 0.28 8.79 4.14
CA GLU A 252 0.99 10.08 3.93
C GLU A 252 2.01 10.10 2.75
N LYS A 253 2.01 9.10 1.86
CA LYS A 253 2.99 8.85 0.79
C LYS A 253 2.38 8.57 -0.60
N ARG A 254 1.06 8.46 -0.75
CA ARG A 254 0.42 7.95 -1.98
C ARG A 254 -0.68 8.85 -2.51
N VAL A 255 -0.74 9.00 -3.84
CA VAL A 255 -1.84 9.62 -4.58
C VAL A 255 -2.61 8.54 -5.31
N ILE A 256 -3.86 8.32 -4.96
CA ILE A 256 -4.76 7.49 -5.78
C ILE A 256 -5.34 8.39 -6.89
N VAL A 257 -5.47 7.90 -8.12
CA VAL A 257 -6.04 8.63 -9.25
C VAL A 257 -7.13 7.77 -9.87
N TYR A 258 -8.34 8.33 -10.00
CA TYR A 258 -9.44 7.68 -10.71
C TYR A 258 -9.59 8.31 -12.10
N SER A 259 -9.35 7.54 -13.16
CA SER A 259 -9.08 8.08 -14.51
C SER A 259 -10.32 8.49 -15.31
N ASN A 260 -11.51 8.62 -14.72
CA ASN A 260 -12.73 8.88 -15.49
C ASN A 260 -12.81 10.33 -16.04
N VAL A 261 -11.71 11.08 -16.06
CA VAL A 261 -11.71 12.52 -16.30
C VAL A 261 -10.59 12.97 -17.25
N VAL A 262 -10.92 13.98 -18.05
CA VAL A 262 -10.01 14.73 -18.93
C VAL A 262 -9.02 15.54 -18.08
N ASN A 263 -7.73 15.56 -18.43
CA ASN A 263 -6.62 16.27 -17.73
C ASN A 263 -6.25 15.75 -16.32
N CYS A 264 -6.36 14.45 -16.08
CA CYS A 264 -6.03 13.86 -14.77
C CYS A 264 -4.53 13.73 -14.46
N ASP A 265 -3.70 13.78 -15.49
CA ASP A 265 -2.25 13.91 -15.40
C ASP A 265 -1.82 15.27 -14.83
N GLU A 266 -2.37 16.38 -15.32
CA GLU A 266 -2.04 17.73 -14.84
C GLU A 266 -2.36 17.90 -13.34
N VAL A 267 -3.50 17.37 -12.89
CA VAL A 267 -3.93 17.42 -11.48
C VAL A 267 -3.00 16.59 -10.59
N ALA A 268 -2.69 15.37 -11.01
CA ALA A 268 -1.78 14.48 -10.29
C ALA A 268 -0.37 15.08 -10.16
N GLU A 269 0.17 15.69 -11.21
CA GLU A 269 1.50 16.32 -11.18
C GLU A 269 1.55 17.52 -10.22
N GLN A 270 0.54 18.39 -10.25
CA GLN A 270 0.45 19.50 -9.31
C GLN A 270 0.37 19.04 -7.86
N LEU A 271 -0.31 17.91 -7.61
CA LEU A 271 -0.41 17.31 -6.28
C LEU A 271 0.94 16.83 -5.80
N LEU A 272 1.60 15.96 -6.56
CA LEU A 272 2.92 15.42 -6.21
C LEU A 272 3.95 16.51 -5.96
N THR A 273 3.88 17.60 -6.73
CA THR A 273 4.75 18.77 -6.55
C THR A 273 4.46 19.50 -5.24
N LYS A 274 3.19 19.61 -4.82
CA LYS A 274 2.77 20.29 -3.59
C LYS A 274 2.93 19.45 -2.33
N SER A 275 2.86 18.12 -2.42
CA SER A 275 2.76 17.22 -1.26
C SER A 275 4.00 16.36 -0.99
N LEU A 276 5.11 16.54 -1.73
CA LEU A 276 6.34 15.74 -1.61
C LEU A 276 6.14 14.22 -1.76
N LEU A 277 5.03 13.80 -2.36
CA LEU A 277 4.69 12.38 -2.57
C LEU A 277 5.44 11.84 -3.80
N ASP A 278 5.83 10.56 -3.74
CA ASP A 278 6.58 9.88 -4.81
C ASP A 278 5.88 8.64 -5.38
N GLN A 279 4.65 8.34 -4.94
CA GLN A 279 3.86 7.20 -5.39
C GLN A 279 2.49 7.61 -5.94
N ILE A 280 2.15 7.07 -7.11
CA ILE A 280 0.81 7.12 -7.72
C ILE A 280 0.22 5.71 -7.79
N GLU A 281 -1.07 5.62 -7.54
CA GLU A 281 -1.89 4.44 -7.81
C GLU A 281 -3.12 4.82 -8.66
N ILE A 282 -3.35 4.13 -9.77
CA ILE A 282 -4.38 4.48 -10.77
C ILE A 282 -5.45 3.39 -10.80
N HIS A 283 -6.70 3.75 -10.48
CA HIS A 283 -7.87 2.87 -10.45
C HIS A 283 -8.97 3.33 -11.40
N THR A 284 -9.70 2.41 -12.05
CA THR A 284 -10.86 2.79 -12.89
C THR A 284 -11.98 1.78 -12.80
N SER A 285 -13.23 2.25 -12.69
CA SER A 285 -14.43 1.41 -12.65
C SER A 285 -15.27 1.41 -13.94
N VAL A 286 -14.90 2.17 -14.98
CA VAL A 286 -15.83 2.46 -16.09
C VAL A 286 -15.83 1.39 -17.19
N LEU A 287 -17.06 0.98 -17.56
CA LEU A 287 -17.41 0.05 -18.64
C LEU A 287 -17.63 0.74 -20.00
N ASP A 288 -17.67 2.08 -20.04
CA ASP A 288 -18.06 2.84 -21.23
C ASP A 288 -16.85 3.33 -22.05
N LEU A 289 -16.81 2.91 -23.31
CA LEU A 289 -15.63 2.76 -24.17
C LEU A 289 -15.42 3.90 -25.19
N GLN A 290 -16.22 4.97 -25.13
CA GLN A 290 -16.26 5.90 -26.29
C GLN A 290 -14.98 6.72 -26.48
N ARG A 291 -14.28 7.12 -25.40
CA ARG A 291 -12.93 7.71 -25.43
C ARG A 291 -12.18 7.40 -24.14
N LEU A 292 -11.25 6.45 -24.21
CA LEU A 292 -10.38 6.15 -23.08
C LEU A 292 -9.34 7.29 -22.91
N PRO A 293 -9.05 7.73 -21.67
CA PRO A 293 -8.10 8.79 -21.37
C PRO A 293 -6.65 8.40 -21.69
N VAL A 294 -5.83 9.40 -21.96
CA VAL A 294 -4.37 9.30 -22.05
C VAL A 294 -3.79 10.04 -20.85
N LEU A 295 -2.87 9.41 -20.12
CA LEU A 295 -2.21 9.98 -18.95
C LEU A 295 -0.76 10.23 -19.29
N ASP A 296 -0.28 11.48 -19.22
CA ASP A 296 1.12 11.80 -19.48
C ASP A 296 1.84 12.31 -18.23
N PHE A 297 2.66 11.45 -17.63
CA PHE A 297 3.48 11.79 -16.47
C PHE A 297 4.94 12.08 -16.83
N THR A 298 5.30 12.21 -18.12
CA THR A 298 6.71 12.30 -18.55
C THR A 298 7.46 13.49 -17.99
N HIS A 299 6.75 14.58 -17.67
CA HIS A 299 7.32 15.80 -17.11
C HIS A 299 7.62 15.73 -15.61
N SER A 300 7.05 14.75 -14.91
CA SER A 300 7.22 14.64 -13.47
C SER A 300 8.65 14.27 -13.08
N THR A 301 9.17 14.95 -12.05
CA THR A 301 10.49 14.69 -11.47
C THR A 301 10.44 14.02 -10.10
N THR A 302 9.25 13.80 -9.53
CA THR A 302 9.07 13.31 -8.16
C THR A 302 8.58 11.87 -8.08
N ILE A 303 7.84 11.39 -9.09
CA ILE A 303 7.25 10.06 -9.08
C ILE A 303 8.32 8.97 -9.20
N LYS A 304 8.37 8.07 -8.22
CA LYS A 304 9.23 6.89 -8.21
C LYS A 304 8.46 5.59 -8.33
N THR A 305 7.18 5.58 -7.95
CA THR A 305 6.36 4.36 -7.95
C THR A 305 5.03 4.63 -8.66
N ILE A 306 4.66 3.80 -9.63
CA ILE A 306 3.35 3.82 -10.28
C ILE A 306 2.71 2.43 -10.19
N LEU A 307 1.49 2.37 -9.68
CA LEU A 307 0.66 1.18 -9.67
C LEU A 307 -0.56 1.46 -10.55
N ILE A 308 -0.86 0.57 -11.49
CA ILE A 308 -1.94 0.72 -12.45
C ILE A 308 -2.81 -0.52 -12.37
N SER A 309 -4.05 -0.35 -11.91
CA SER A 309 -5.07 -1.40 -11.87
C SER A 309 -6.36 -0.89 -12.50
N CYS A 310 -6.43 -0.92 -13.84
CA CYS A 310 -7.55 -0.30 -14.56
C CYS A 310 -7.89 -0.98 -15.89
N LYS A 311 -9.15 -0.92 -16.31
CA LYS A 311 -9.60 -1.36 -17.65
C LYS A 311 -9.94 -0.21 -18.59
N GLY A 312 -9.99 1.02 -18.05
CA GLY A 312 -10.53 2.20 -18.69
C GLY A 312 -9.53 3.31 -19.00
N VAL A 313 -8.24 3.02 -19.22
CA VAL A 313 -7.23 3.98 -19.69
C VAL A 313 -6.67 3.51 -21.04
N ALA A 314 -6.54 4.41 -22.02
CA ALA A 314 -6.02 4.06 -23.35
C ALA A 314 -4.50 3.97 -23.33
N LYS A 315 -3.85 4.93 -22.68
CA LYS A 315 -2.39 5.05 -22.70
C LYS A 315 -1.85 5.77 -21.47
N VAL A 316 -0.69 5.34 -20.98
CA VAL A 316 0.05 5.96 -19.88
C VAL A 316 1.49 6.18 -20.30
N TYR A 317 1.96 7.43 -20.23
CA TYR A 317 3.38 7.76 -20.36
C TYR A 317 4.00 7.92 -18.98
N VAL A 318 5.10 7.23 -18.75
CA VAL A 318 5.74 7.08 -17.43
C VAL A 318 6.97 8.01 -17.34
N PRO A 319 7.23 8.65 -16.18
CA PRO A 319 8.38 9.53 -16.00
C PRO A 319 9.70 8.75 -15.91
N LYS A 320 10.79 9.40 -16.31
CA LYS A 320 12.16 8.85 -16.24
C LYS A 320 12.61 8.48 -14.83
N THR A 321 12.01 9.08 -13.81
CA THR A 321 12.33 8.88 -12.40
C THR A 321 11.76 7.60 -11.81
N ILE A 322 10.97 6.84 -12.58
CA ILE A 322 10.33 5.62 -12.11
C ILE A 322 11.36 4.56 -11.67
N GLU A 323 11.15 4.02 -10.47
CA GLU A 323 11.91 2.91 -9.90
C GLU A 323 11.05 1.64 -9.80
N VAL A 324 9.74 1.79 -9.60
CA VAL A 324 8.80 0.68 -9.43
C VAL A 324 7.56 0.89 -10.29
N ILE A 325 7.21 -0.12 -11.08
CA ILE A 325 5.96 -0.15 -11.85
C ILE A 325 5.22 -1.45 -11.62
N THR A 326 3.92 -1.35 -11.34
CA THR A 326 3.01 -2.49 -11.24
C THR A 326 1.83 -2.29 -12.18
N LEU A 327 1.60 -3.24 -13.08
CA LEU A 327 0.47 -3.28 -14.01
C LEU A 327 -0.40 -4.48 -13.65
N SER A 328 -1.68 -4.27 -13.38
CA SER A 328 -2.63 -5.31 -12.98
C SER A 328 -3.94 -5.13 -13.74
N GLU A 329 -4.40 -6.18 -14.43
CA GLU A 329 -5.65 -6.16 -15.23
C GLU A 329 -5.73 -5.00 -16.25
N PHE A 330 -4.59 -4.52 -16.72
CA PHE A 330 -4.48 -3.31 -17.55
C PHE A 330 -4.57 -3.59 -19.05
N ARG A 331 -5.44 -2.85 -19.76
CA ARG A 331 -5.72 -3.05 -21.20
C ARG A 331 -5.20 -1.93 -22.11
N GLY A 332 -4.81 -0.79 -21.55
CA GLY A 332 -4.21 0.30 -22.33
C GLY A 332 -2.72 0.09 -22.58
N ASP A 333 -2.11 1.04 -23.25
CA ASP A 333 -0.68 1.01 -23.57
C ASP A 333 0.15 1.71 -22.50
N VAL A 334 1.35 1.19 -22.21
CA VAL A 334 2.34 1.85 -21.34
C VAL A 334 3.55 2.25 -22.14
N CYS A 335 3.88 3.54 -22.15
CA CYS A 335 5.11 4.07 -22.72
C CYS A 335 6.11 4.38 -21.60
N MET A 336 7.18 3.57 -21.53
CA MET A 336 8.24 3.70 -20.52
C MET A 336 9.64 3.52 -21.12
N ASP A 337 9.82 3.83 -22.41
CA ASP A 337 11.05 3.54 -23.18
C ASP A 337 12.31 4.20 -22.59
N GLU A 338 12.16 5.37 -21.98
CA GLU A 338 13.26 6.13 -21.38
C GLU A 338 13.51 5.78 -19.89
N CYS A 339 12.75 4.83 -19.34
CA CYS A 339 12.79 4.46 -17.93
C CYS A 339 13.82 3.37 -17.64
N LYS A 340 14.34 3.34 -16.41
CA LYS A 340 15.24 2.28 -15.91
C LYS A 340 14.75 1.74 -14.57
N PRO A 341 13.61 1.03 -14.55
CA PRO A 341 12.98 0.56 -13.32
C PRO A 341 13.87 -0.46 -12.59
N ARG A 342 13.75 -0.49 -11.26
CA ARG A 342 14.35 -1.49 -10.38
C ARG A 342 13.42 -2.70 -10.19
N CYS A 343 12.10 -2.46 -10.22
CA CYS A 343 11.07 -3.47 -10.01
C CYS A 343 9.95 -3.29 -11.04
N VAL A 344 9.58 -4.38 -11.71
CA VAL A 344 8.44 -4.44 -12.64
C VAL A 344 7.57 -5.63 -12.29
N ASN A 345 6.29 -5.40 -12.02
CA ASN A 345 5.29 -6.45 -11.86
C ASN A 345 4.19 -6.27 -12.93
N ILE A 346 3.87 -7.31 -13.68
CA ILE A 346 2.87 -7.29 -14.76
C ILE A 346 1.92 -8.46 -14.57
N SER A 347 0.63 -8.20 -14.39
CA SER A 347 -0.39 -9.21 -14.23
C SER A 347 -1.61 -8.90 -15.10
N GLN A 348 -2.08 -9.88 -15.87
CA GLN A 348 -3.25 -9.75 -16.76
C GLN A 348 -3.22 -8.51 -17.67
N TYR A 349 -2.03 -8.13 -18.15
CA TYR A 349 -1.86 -7.00 -19.06
C TYR A 349 -2.12 -7.42 -20.51
N ASN A 350 -2.84 -6.59 -21.29
CA ASN A 350 -3.22 -6.90 -22.66
C ASN A 350 -3.10 -5.70 -23.63
N GLY A 351 -2.27 -4.71 -23.27
CA GLY A 351 -1.91 -3.60 -24.17
C GLY A 351 -0.75 -3.93 -25.10
N GLN A 352 -0.20 -2.91 -25.77
CA GLN A 352 1.01 -3.05 -26.59
C GLN A 352 2.24 -3.50 -25.77
N PRO A 353 3.24 -4.13 -26.39
CA PRO A 353 4.44 -4.58 -25.69
C PRO A 353 5.13 -3.45 -24.92
N VAL A 354 5.38 -3.67 -23.63
CA VAL A 354 6.06 -2.71 -22.77
C VAL A 354 7.58 -2.90 -22.88
N VAL A 355 8.30 -1.81 -23.16
CA VAL A 355 9.76 -1.82 -23.26
C VAL A 355 10.37 -1.74 -21.85
N ILE A 356 11.10 -2.77 -21.44
CA ILE A 356 11.73 -2.86 -20.12
C ILE A 356 13.24 -2.79 -20.26
N ASN A 357 13.83 -1.71 -19.77
CA ASN A 357 15.27 -1.60 -19.60
C ASN A 357 15.74 -2.42 -18.38
N THR A 358 16.67 -3.33 -18.62
CA THR A 358 17.18 -4.25 -17.58
C THR A 358 18.38 -3.71 -16.82
N ASP A 359 19.00 -2.59 -17.21
CA ASP A 359 20.29 -2.13 -16.65
C ASP A 359 20.28 -1.92 -15.12
N LYS A 360 19.11 -1.69 -14.53
CA LYS A 360 18.91 -1.52 -13.08
C LYS A 360 17.89 -2.50 -12.49
N LEU A 361 17.38 -3.42 -13.30
CA LEU A 361 16.27 -4.30 -12.95
C LEU A 361 16.74 -5.38 -12.00
N LYS A 362 16.17 -5.39 -10.79
CA LYS A 362 16.44 -6.38 -9.75
C LYS A 362 15.30 -7.37 -9.58
N ARG A 363 14.08 -6.95 -9.89
CA ARG A 363 12.88 -7.76 -9.75
C ARG A 363 12.00 -7.65 -10.98
N PHE A 364 11.64 -8.80 -11.55
CA PHE A 364 10.67 -8.91 -12.63
C PHE A 364 9.67 -10.02 -12.31
N ILE A 365 8.38 -9.69 -12.29
CA ILE A 365 7.31 -10.66 -12.11
C ILE A 365 6.29 -10.45 -13.22
N MET A 366 5.96 -11.53 -13.92
CA MET A 366 4.90 -11.54 -14.92
C MET A 366 3.94 -12.69 -14.67
N ASP A 367 2.64 -12.41 -14.66
CA ASP A 367 1.60 -13.42 -14.45
C ASP A 367 0.40 -13.21 -15.38
N LEU A 368 -0.23 -14.30 -15.80
CA LEU A 368 -1.48 -14.33 -16.58
C LEU A 368 -1.54 -13.33 -17.76
N SER A 369 -0.39 -12.99 -18.35
CA SER A 369 -0.28 -12.04 -19.47
C SER A 369 0.27 -12.75 -20.71
N PRO A 370 -0.09 -12.32 -21.94
CA PRO A 370 0.46 -12.90 -23.17
C PRO A 370 1.99 -12.81 -23.24
N ALA A 371 2.63 -13.79 -23.86
CA ALA A 371 4.10 -13.90 -23.90
C ALA A 371 4.82 -12.76 -24.64
N ASN A 372 4.11 -11.99 -25.45
CA ASN A 372 4.64 -10.92 -26.28
C ASN A 372 4.39 -9.52 -25.70
N VAL A 373 3.91 -9.41 -24.46
CA VAL A 373 3.61 -8.09 -23.86
C VAL A 373 4.83 -7.35 -23.30
N VAL A 374 6.02 -7.92 -23.44
CA VAL A 374 7.26 -7.31 -22.96
C VAL A 374 8.34 -7.41 -24.04
N THR A 375 9.07 -6.31 -24.23
CA THR A 375 10.31 -6.27 -25.00
C THR A 375 11.43 -5.81 -24.08
N PHE A 376 12.49 -6.61 -23.94
CA PHE A 376 13.60 -6.25 -23.06
C PHE A 376 14.66 -5.43 -23.80
N VAL A 377 15.23 -4.44 -23.11
CA VAL A 377 16.43 -3.72 -23.52
C VAL A 377 17.53 -3.99 -22.50
N HIS A 378 18.66 -4.52 -22.96
CA HIS A 378 19.80 -4.82 -22.10
C HIS A 378 21.06 -4.18 -22.69
N LYS A 379 21.72 -3.29 -21.95
CA LYS A 379 22.91 -2.56 -22.40
C LYS A 379 22.73 -1.88 -23.77
N GLY A 380 21.53 -1.35 -24.02
CA GLY A 380 21.17 -0.66 -25.26
C GLY A 380 20.76 -1.56 -26.44
N LYS A 381 20.83 -2.89 -26.31
CA LYS A 381 20.35 -3.85 -27.33
C LYS A 381 18.91 -4.28 -27.03
N VAL A 382 18.06 -4.26 -28.05
CA VAL A 382 16.66 -4.67 -27.97
C VAL A 382 16.56 -6.19 -28.20
N TYR A 383 15.78 -6.86 -27.36
CA TYR A 383 15.52 -8.30 -27.40
C TYR A 383 14.02 -8.54 -27.50
N ASP A 384 13.56 -8.82 -28.72
CA ASP A 384 12.16 -9.13 -28.99
C ASP A 384 11.86 -10.61 -28.77
N GLY A 385 10.78 -10.92 -28.06
CA GLY A 385 10.36 -12.29 -27.74
C GLY A 385 11.35 -13.11 -26.91
N VAL A 386 12.29 -12.45 -26.22
CA VAL A 386 13.33 -13.09 -25.40
C VAL A 386 13.36 -12.43 -24.02
N TYR A 387 13.22 -13.25 -22.99
CA TYR A 387 13.29 -12.85 -21.60
C TYR A 387 14.74 -12.84 -21.12
N ILE A 388 15.21 -11.68 -20.66
CA ILE A 388 16.59 -11.50 -20.21
C ILE A 388 16.69 -11.69 -18.69
N VAL A 389 17.58 -12.55 -18.26
CA VAL A 389 17.91 -12.77 -16.85
C VAL A 389 19.39 -12.47 -16.64
N ASP A 390 19.69 -11.33 -16.02
CA ASP A 390 21.06 -11.00 -15.61
C ASP A 390 21.33 -11.56 -14.22
N CYS A 391 22.08 -12.66 -14.16
CA CYS A 391 22.29 -13.41 -12.93
C CYS A 391 23.19 -12.68 -11.90
N GLU A 392 23.81 -11.56 -12.26
CA GLU A 392 24.64 -10.78 -11.33
C GLU A 392 23.83 -9.73 -10.55
N GLN A 393 22.74 -9.24 -11.14
CA GLN A 393 21.91 -8.16 -10.56
C GLN A 393 20.50 -8.60 -10.16
N MET A 394 19.96 -9.67 -10.77
CA MET A 394 18.57 -10.09 -10.59
C MET A 394 18.41 -10.82 -9.26
N GLU A 395 17.58 -10.26 -8.38
CA GLU A 395 17.24 -10.82 -7.07
C GLU A 395 16.01 -11.74 -7.16
N GLU A 396 15.05 -11.38 -8.03
CA GLU A 396 13.80 -12.10 -8.21
C GLU A 396 13.34 -12.04 -9.67
N PHE A 397 13.07 -13.19 -10.27
CA PHE A 397 12.55 -13.28 -11.63
C PHE A 397 11.47 -14.36 -11.68
N GLN A 398 10.25 -14.01 -12.05
CA GLN A 398 9.14 -14.96 -12.04
C GLN A 398 8.26 -14.76 -13.26
N ILE A 399 7.92 -15.88 -13.90
CA ILE A 399 6.90 -15.93 -14.95
C ILE A 399 5.90 -17.04 -14.62
N TYR A 400 4.70 -16.62 -14.22
CA TYR A 400 3.56 -17.46 -13.84
C TYR A 400 2.42 -17.36 -14.87
N GLY A 401 1.45 -18.27 -14.76
CA GLY A 401 0.19 -18.20 -15.53
C GLY A 401 0.28 -18.59 -17.00
N ILE A 402 1.41 -18.36 -17.68
CA ILE A 402 1.66 -18.83 -19.04
C ILE A 402 1.71 -20.37 -19.13
N TYR A 403 1.95 -21.05 -18.00
CA TYR A 403 1.87 -22.51 -17.92
C TYR A 403 0.48 -23.03 -18.29
N GLN A 404 -0.60 -22.31 -17.95
CA GLN A 404 -1.96 -22.69 -18.35
C GLN A 404 -2.15 -22.63 -19.88
N LEU A 405 -1.38 -21.77 -20.56
CA LEU A 405 -1.37 -21.62 -22.01
C LEU A 405 -0.39 -22.58 -22.71
N ARG A 406 0.39 -23.37 -21.97
CA ARG A 406 1.41 -24.31 -22.49
C ARG A 406 2.40 -23.69 -23.50
N MET A 407 2.73 -22.41 -23.33
CA MET A 407 3.62 -21.71 -24.27
C MET A 407 5.09 -21.87 -23.90
N LEU A 408 5.94 -22.03 -24.92
CA LEU A 408 7.39 -22.08 -24.80
C LEU A 408 8.01 -20.70 -25.01
N LEU A 409 8.67 -20.20 -23.97
CA LEU A 409 9.32 -18.89 -23.94
C LEU A 409 10.81 -19.03 -24.21
N ASN A 410 11.42 -18.01 -24.81
CA ASN A 410 12.87 -17.95 -24.99
C ASN A 410 13.49 -17.18 -23.83
N TYR A 411 14.49 -17.77 -23.19
CA TYR A 411 15.27 -17.13 -22.13
C TYR A 411 16.71 -16.94 -22.59
N LEU A 412 17.30 -15.82 -22.18
CA LEU A 412 18.73 -15.54 -22.33
C LEU A 412 19.28 -15.15 -20.96
N VAL A 413 20.19 -15.97 -20.45
CA VAL A 413 20.91 -15.68 -19.22
C VAL A 413 22.20 -14.93 -19.57
N VAL A 414 22.43 -13.83 -18.88
CA VAL A 414 23.61 -12.97 -19.05
C VAL A 414 24.32 -12.77 -17.71
N LYS A 415 25.62 -12.51 -17.74
CA LYS A 415 26.44 -12.13 -16.58
C LYS A 415 27.39 -11.01 -16.98
N GLY A 416 27.35 -9.86 -16.32
CA GLY A 416 28.18 -8.71 -16.66
C GLY A 416 28.03 -8.22 -18.12
N GLY A 417 26.85 -8.44 -18.74
CA GLY A 417 26.59 -8.13 -20.16
C GLY A 417 27.09 -9.17 -21.17
N VAL A 418 27.68 -10.28 -20.71
CA VAL A 418 28.07 -11.40 -21.56
C VAL A 418 26.92 -12.40 -21.64
N GLU A 419 26.52 -12.77 -22.87
CA GLU A 419 25.54 -13.85 -23.10
C GLU A 419 26.16 -15.18 -22.66
N LEU A 420 25.57 -15.83 -21.66
CA LEU A 420 26.05 -17.13 -21.16
C LEU A 420 25.39 -18.27 -21.95
N TYR A 421 24.06 -18.31 -21.97
CA TYR A 421 23.31 -19.37 -22.65
C TYR A 421 21.87 -18.96 -22.92
N ARG A 422 21.31 -19.59 -23.96
CA ARG A 422 19.96 -19.39 -24.46
C ARG A 422 19.23 -20.73 -24.48
N PHE A 423 18.02 -20.76 -23.93
CA PHE A 423 17.20 -21.96 -23.90
C PHE A 423 15.72 -21.61 -24.00
N ARG A 424 14.89 -22.63 -24.17
CA ARG A 424 13.43 -22.48 -24.13
C ARG A 424 12.87 -23.24 -22.96
N ALA A 425 11.89 -22.66 -22.28
CA ALA A 425 11.18 -23.32 -21.18
C ALA A 425 9.76 -22.77 -21.08
N MET A 426 8.87 -23.51 -20.43
CA MET A 426 7.54 -22.99 -20.11
C MET A 426 7.57 -22.01 -18.95
N SER A 427 8.46 -22.20 -17.99
CA SER A 427 8.63 -21.30 -16.85
C SER A 427 10.08 -21.28 -16.38
N PHE A 428 10.53 -20.10 -15.94
CA PHE A 428 11.82 -19.85 -15.30
C PHE A 428 11.56 -18.94 -14.10
N CYS A 429 11.84 -19.44 -12.90
CA CYS A 429 11.56 -18.75 -11.65
C CYS A 429 12.82 -18.74 -10.76
N LEU A 430 13.34 -17.55 -10.47
CA LEU A 430 14.39 -17.28 -9.51
C LEU A 430 13.81 -16.54 -8.31
N VAL A 431 13.81 -17.15 -7.13
CA VAL A 431 13.24 -16.56 -5.91
C VAL A 431 14.16 -16.82 -4.73
N LEU A 432 14.69 -15.77 -4.11
CA LEU A 432 15.55 -15.87 -2.93
C LEU A 432 16.75 -16.81 -3.12
N GLY A 433 17.25 -16.97 -4.35
CA GLY A 433 18.35 -17.90 -4.69
C GLY A 433 17.93 -19.35 -5.01
N LYS A 434 16.63 -19.65 -5.08
CA LYS A 434 16.06 -20.88 -5.64
C LYS A 434 15.75 -20.68 -7.12
N LEU A 435 16.26 -21.56 -7.97
CA LEU A 435 15.93 -21.60 -9.38
C LEU A 435 14.98 -22.78 -9.66
N SER A 436 13.83 -22.53 -10.28
CA SER A 436 12.93 -23.56 -10.80
C SER A 436 12.73 -23.35 -12.30
N ILE A 437 12.95 -24.40 -13.10
CA ILE A 437 12.74 -24.42 -14.54
C ILE A 437 11.73 -25.51 -14.86
N LYS A 438 10.62 -25.15 -15.51
CA LYS A 438 9.57 -26.10 -15.91
C LYS A 438 9.55 -26.30 -17.42
N ASN A 439 9.48 -27.56 -17.83
CA ASN A 439 9.43 -28.04 -19.21
C ASN A 439 10.51 -27.38 -20.07
N LEU A 440 11.76 -27.71 -19.77
CA LEU A 440 12.93 -27.29 -20.55
C LEU A 440 12.89 -27.91 -21.96
N TYR A 441 13.25 -27.12 -22.97
CA TYR A 441 13.43 -27.54 -24.35
C TYR A 441 14.79 -27.08 -24.87
N GLY A 442 15.65 -28.06 -25.13
CA GLY A 442 17.03 -27.85 -25.57
C GLY A 442 18.03 -27.98 -24.41
N ASP A 443 19.30 -27.85 -24.77
CA ASP A 443 20.40 -28.01 -23.83
C ASP A 443 20.62 -26.73 -23.01
N VAL A 444 21.01 -26.88 -21.74
CA VAL A 444 21.28 -25.76 -20.84
C VAL A 444 22.53 -26.01 -20.00
N ASP A 445 23.36 -24.97 -19.85
CA ASP A 445 24.56 -24.98 -19.02
C ASP A 445 24.44 -23.96 -17.89
N LEU A 446 23.96 -24.40 -16.73
CA LEU A 446 23.84 -23.63 -15.51
C LEU A 446 25.13 -23.65 -14.67
N SER A 447 26.28 -24.05 -15.22
CA SER A 447 27.54 -24.15 -14.45
C SER A 447 28.00 -22.82 -13.84
N ASN A 448 27.67 -21.70 -14.48
CA ASN A 448 28.01 -20.36 -14.04
C ASN A 448 26.87 -19.64 -13.30
N PHE A 449 25.78 -20.33 -12.99
CA PHE A 449 24.63 -19.77 -12.29
C PHE A 449 24.75 -20.02 -10.79
N GLU A 450 24.86 -18.95 -10.01
CA GLU A 450 25.02 -19.03 -8.56
C GLU A 450 23.65 -19.06 -7.88
N CYS A 451 23.27 -20.23 -7.36
CA CYS A 451 22.04 -20.44 -6.62
C CYS A 451 22.25 -21.55 -5.58
N TYR A 452 21.46 -21.54 -4.50
CA TYR A 452 21.60 -22.58 -3.48
C TYR A 452 20.80 -23.84 -3.80
N SER A 453 19.74 -23.72 -4.61
CA SER A 453 18.84 -24.83 -4.94
C SER A 453 18.34 -24.69 -6.38
N ILE A 454 18.33 -25.81 -7.12
CA ILE A 454 17.83 -25.91 -8.49
C ILE A 454 16.75 -26.98 -8.57
N GLU A 455 15.62 -26.65 -9.17
CA GLU A 455 14.54 -27.57 -9.47
C GLU A 455 14.29 -27.60 -10.99
N LEU A 456 14.28 -28.80 -11.55
CA LEU A 456 13.94 -29.07 -12.95
C LEU A 456 12.70 -29.95 -12.97
N GLU A 457 11.60 -29.42 -13.51
CA GLU A 457 10.33 -30.15 -13.62
C GLU A 457 10.00 -30.35 -15.09
N SER A 458 9.66 -31.57 -15.51
CA SER A 458 9.27 -31.86 -16.89
C SER A 458 8.14 -32.87 -16.94
N ASP A 459 7.00 -32.44 -17.47
CA ASP A 459 5.85 -33.30 -17.79
C ASP A 459 5.95 -33.88 -19.22
N VAL A 460 6.89 -33.36 -20.01
CA VAL A 460 7.10 -33.75 -21.41
C VAL A 460 7.99 -34.99 -21.48
N GLN A 461 7.52 -36.03 -22.17
CA GLN A 461 8.26 -37.29 -22.31
C GLN A 461 9.10 -37.39 -23.60
N ASP A 462 8.90 -36.51 -24.58
CA ASP A 462 9.48 -36.67 -25.92
C ASP A 462 10.76 -35.86 -26.15
N CYS A 463 11.16 -35.03 -25.20
CA CYS A 463 12.36 -34.19 -25.32
C CYS A 463 13.49 -34.77 -24.48
N THR A 464 14.64 -35.00 -25.12
CA THR A 464 15.87 -35.43 -24.45
C THR A 464 16.80 -34.23 -24.33
N ASN A 465 16.88 -33.63 -23.15
CA ASN A 465 17.71 -32.45 -22.91
C ASN A 465 19.05 -32.83 -22.27
N ASN A 466 20.12 -32.11 -22.58
CA ASN A 466 21.36 -32.13 -21.80
C ASN A 466 21.39 -30.94 -20.84
N VAL A 467 21.72 -31.22 -19.59
CA VAL A 467 21.77 -30.21 -18.53
C VAL A 467 23.12 -30.28 -17.84
N LYS A 468 23.78 -29.13 -17.71
CA LYS A 468 24.98 -29.00 -16.89
C LYS A 468 24.69 -28.07 -15.72
N ILE A 469 25.06 -28.48 -14.52
CA ILE A 469 24.81 -27.79 -13.27
C ILE A 469 26.14 -27.60 -12.54
N GLY A 470 26.37 -26.38 -12.06
CA GLY A 470 27.58 -26.01 -11.32
C GLY A 470 27.59 -26.56 -9.90
N ASN A 471 28.29 -25.84 -9.02
CA ASN A 471 28.25 -26.15 -7.60
C ASN A 471 26.99 -25.54 -6.99
N THR A 472 26.23 -26.31 -6.23
CA THR A 472 25.01 -25.88 -5.54
C THR A 472 24.79 -26.72 -4.29
N THR A 473 23.81 -26.41 -3.44
CA THR A 473 23.53 -27.23 -2.25
C THR A 473 22.55 -28.35 -2.60
N GLU A 474 21.49 -28.01 -3.32
CA GLU A 474 20.37 -28.93 -3.60
C GLU A 474 20.00 -28.92 -5.08
N VAL A 475 19.72 -30.10 -5.62
CA VAL A 475 19.14 -30.29 -6.95
C VAL A 475 17.93 -31.21 -6.86
N SER A 476 16.82 -30.84 -7.47
CA SER A 476 15.63 -31.67 -7.63
C SER A 476 15.31 -31.82 -9.12
N VAL A 477 15.14 -33.05 -9.59
CA VAL A 477 14.75 -33.35 -10.96
C VAL A 477 13.47 -34.19 -10.93
N ILE A 478 12.40 -33.65 -11.49
CA ILE A 478 11.05 -34.22 -11.41
C ILE A 478 10.55 -34.45 -12.84
N GLY A 479 10.31 -35.71 -13.19
CA GLY A 479 9.85 -36.12 -14.51
C GLY A 479 10.88 -35.94 -15.64
N GLY A 480 10.44 -36.13 -16.89
CA GLY A 480 11.24 -35.91 -18.09
C GLY A 480 12.23 -37.02 -18.49
N ILE A 481 12.81 -36.85 -19.68
CA ILE A 481 13.87 -37.68 -20.23
C ILE A 481 15.11 -36.80 -20.48
N TYR A 482 16.25 -37.21 -19.97
CA TYR A 482 17.51 -36.45 -20.08
C TYR A 482 18.59 -37.29 -20.75
N GLY A 483 19.31 -36.66 -21.68
CA GLY A 483 20.45 -37.28 -22.37
C GLY A 483 21.65 -37.35 -21.44
N THR A 484 22.07 -36.19 -20.96
CA THR A 484 23.15 -36.08 -19.98
C THR A 484 22.79 -35.06 -18.92
N ILE A 485 22.96 -35.42 -17.65
CA ILE A 485 22.96 -34.48 -16.53
C ILE A 485 24.38 -34.48 -15.96
N GLU A 486 25.08 -33.36 -16.10
CA GLU A 486 26.40 -33.13 -15.50
C GLU A 486 26.23 -32.22 -14.28
N VAL A 487 26.77 -32.62 -13.13
CA VAL A 487 26.64 -31.86 -11.89
C VAL A 487 28.00 -31.72 -11.21
N GLY A 488 28.30 -30.51 -10.73
CA GLY A 488 29.51 -30.19 -9.98
C GLY A 488 29.51 -30.76 -8.57
N LYS A 489 29.83 -29.93 -7.57
CA LYS A 489 29.79 -30.30 -6.15
C LYS A 489 28.43 -29.96 -5.56
N ILE A 490 27.76 -30.95 -5.00
CA ILE A 490 26.42 -30.80 -4.41
C ILE A 490 26.28 -31.58 -3.10
N ASN A 491 25.38 -31.15 -2.22
CA ASN A 491 25.07 -31.92 -1.02
C ASN A 491 24.04 -32.99 -1.38
N THR A 492 22.89 -32.58 -1.93
CA THR A 492 21.79 -33.52 -2.23
C THR A 492 21.27 -33.33 -3.64
N ILE A 493 21.10 -34.44 -4.36
CA ILE A 493 20.31 -34.50 -5.59
C ILE A 493 19.18 -35.51 -5.45
N THR A 494 17.98 -35.08 -5.82
CA THR A 494 16.76 -35.90 -5.79
C THR A 494 16.21 -36.08 -7.18
N PHE A 495 15.81 -37.31 -7.53
CA PHE A 495 15.15 -37.64 -8.78
C PHE A 495 13.79 -38.30 -8.51
N THR A 496 12.75 -37.83 -9.18
CA THR A 496 11.38 -38.38 -9.07
C THR A 496 10.85 -38.64 -10.48
N GLY A 497 10.41 -39.86 -10.79
CA GLY A 497 9.82 -40.20 -12.09
C GLY A 497 10.67 -39.88 -13.33
N THR A 498 12.00 -39.84 -13.21
CA THR A 498 12.89 -39.30 -14.25
C THR A 498 13.65 -40.40 -15.01
N LYS A 499 13.89 -40.23 -16.32
CA LYS A 499 14.79 -41.12 -17.08
C LYS A 499 16.06 -40.36 -17.48
N VAL A 500 17.23 -40.85 -17.08
CA VAL A 500 18.52 -40.20 -17.38
C VAL A 500 19.43 -41.20 -18.09
N LYS A 501 19.89 -40.86 -19.30
CA LYS A 501 20.83 -41.72 -20.03
C LYS A 501 22.23 -41.65 -19.40
N ASN A 502 22.76 -40.46 -19.16
CA ASN A 502 24.06 -40.30 -18.50
C ASN A 502 23.97 -39.31 -17.34
N LEU A 503 24.23 -39.76 -16.11
CA LEU A 503 24.44 -38.89 -14.96
C LEU A 503 25.95 -38.82 -14.66
N LEU A 504 26.53 -37.63 -14.72
CA LEU A 504 27.93 -37.34 -14.46
C LEU A 504 28.02 -36.42 -13.24
N MET A 505 28.74 -36.84 -12.20
CA MET A 505 28.83 -36.08 -10.95
C MET A 505 30.28 -35.94 -10.47
N THR A 506 30.70 -34.74 -10.10
CA THR A 506 32.01 -34.52 -9.46
C THR A 506 31.96 -34.96 -8.00
N TYR A 507 31.07 -34.37 -7.20
CA TYR A 507 30.94 -34.70 -5.77
C TYR A 507 29.48 -34.61 -5.34
N VAL A 508 28.98 -35.61 -4.60
CA VAL A 508 27.63 -35.61 -4.04
C VAL A 508 27.55 -36.30 -2.68
N ASP A 509 26.95 -35.67 -1.67
CA ASP A 509 26.75 -36.35 -0.38
C ASP A 509 25.61 -37.38 -0.49
N ASN A 510 24.47 -36.99 -1.03
CA ASN A 510 23.27 -37.83 -1.08
C ASN A 510 22.63 -37.80 -2.47
N VAL A 511 22.49 -38.97 -3.08
CA VAL A 511 21.64 -39.18 -4.27
C VAL A 511 20.38 -39.90 -3.83
N VAL A 512 19.22 -39.30 -4.05
CA VAL A 512 17.91 -39.86 -3.70
C VAL A 512 17.10 -40.08 -4.97
N PHE A 513 16.49 -41.25 -5.16
CA PHE A 513 15.60 -41.50 -6.29
C PHE A 513 14.49 -42.51 -5.99
N ASP A 514 13.33 -42.31 -6.63
CA ASP A 514 12.15 -43.17 -6.50
C ASP A 514 12.21 -44.44 -7.37
N GLN A 515 11.15 -45.25 -7.31
CA GLN A 515 11.06 -46.50 -8.07
C GLN A 515 10.78 -46.31 -9.56
N LEU A 516 10.38 -45.11 -9.97
CA LEU A 516 10.05 -44.75 -11.35
C LEU A 516 11.27 -44.19 -12.10
N THR A 517 12.30 -43.78 -11.36
CA THR A 517 13.51 -43.19 -11.91
C THR A 517 14.48 -44.25 -12.42
N THR A 518 15.07 -44.03 -13.61
CA THR A 518 16.04 -44.97 -14.21
C THR A 518 17.27 -44.26 -14.76
N PHE A 519 18.42 -44.94 -14.67
CA PHE A 519 19.71 -44.45 -15.17
C PHE A 519 20.35 -45.47 -16.12
N ASP A 520 20.71 -45.08 -17.35
CA ASP A 520 21.51 -45.97 -18.22
C ASP A 520 22.98 -46.00 -17.76
N SER A 521 23.53 -44.85 -17.40
CA SER A 521 24.88 -44.73 -16.86
C SER A 521 24.94 -43.67 -15.76
N MET A 522 25.58 -44.02 -14.64
CA MET A 522 25.92 -43.10 -13.55
C MET A 522 27.43 -43.17 -13.30
N LYS A 523 28.11 -42.05 -13.50
CA LYS A 523 29.54 -41.88 -13.24
C LYS A 523 29.73 -40.80 -12.20
N VAL A 524 30.46 -41.13 -11.14
CA VAL A 524 30.70 -40.20 -10.04
C VAL A 524 32.15 -40.23 -9.59
N GLU A 525 32.78 -39.09 -9.33
CA GLU A 525 34.13 -39.10 -8.77
C GLU A 525 34.09 -39.45 -7.28
N THR A 526 33.24 -38.76 -6.50
CA THR A 526 33.04 -38.97 -5.06
C THR A 526 31.55 -38.95 -4.70
N ILE A 527 31.09 -39.97 -3.96
CA ILE A 527 29.71 -40.04 -3.44
C ILE A 527 29.68 -40.63 -2.03
N TRP A 528 28.90 -40.04 -1.13
CA TRP A 528 28.76 -40.57 0.23
C TRP A 528 27.63 -41.59 0.37
N ARG A 529 26.43 -41.29 -0.13
CA ARG A 529 25.24 -42.14 0.03
C ARG A 529 24.33 -42.14 -1.20
N ILE A 530 23.77 -43.32 -1.49
CA ILE A 530 22.69 -43.52 -2.46
C ILE A 530 21.47 -44.06 -1.74
N GLN A 531 20.32 -43.40 -1.90
CA GLN A 531 19.01 -43.81 -1.40
C GLN A 531 18.06 -44.06 -2.57
N GLY A 532 17.87 -45.34 -2.91
CA GLY A 532 17.04 -45.74 -4.04
C GLY A 532 17.34 -47.20 -4.42
N ASN A 533 16.50 -47.79 -5.29
CA ASN A 533 16.75 -49.15 -5.76
C ASN A 533 17.91 -49.16 -6.76
N LYS A 534 19.11 -49.52 -6.31
CA LYS A 534 20.35 -49.56 -7.13
C LYS A 534 20.21 -50.40 -8.42
N ARG A 535 19.25 -51.33 -8.52
CA ARG A 535 18.96 -52.11 -9.76
C ARG A 535 18.45 -51.23 -10.92
N LEU A 536 17.99 -50.01 -10.63
CA LEU A 536 17.53 -49.04 -11.62
C LEU A 536 18.69 -48.28 -12.29
N ILE A 537 19.94 -48.54 -11.88
CA ILE A 537 21.16 -48.04 -12.51
C ILE A 537 21.78 -49.17 -13.34
N LYS A 538 21.74 -49.06 -14.67
CA LYS A 538 22.28 -50.13 -15.55
C LYS A 538 23.80 -50.21 -15.50
N GLN A 539 24.48 -49.06 -15.46
CA GLN A 539 25.95 -48.99 -15.38
C GLN A 539 26.38 -47.97 -14.33
N PHE A 540 27.11 -48.40 -13.31
CA PHE A 540 27.67 -47.53 -12.26
C PHE A 540 29.20 -47.54 -12.31
N LYS A 541 29.83 -46.36 -12.32
CA LYS A 541 31.30 -46.21 -12.25
C LYS A 541 31.68 -45.15 -11.23
N MET A 542 32.69 -45.44 -10.40
CA MET A 542 33.21 -44.52 -9.39
C MET A 542 34.73 -44.43 -9.45
N ASN A 543 35.28 -43.22 -9.55
CA ASN A 543 36.72 -43.01 -9.75
C ASN A 543 37.53 -43.04 -8.44
N ASN A 544 37.00 -42.57 -7.30
CA ASN A 544 37.66 -42.64 -6.00
C ASN A 544 36.90 -43.57 -5.03
N LYS A 545 37.54 -44.65 -4.58
CA LYS A 545 36.96 -45.67 -3.67
C LYS A 545 37.09 -45.35 -2.16
N ALA A 546 37.32 -44.09 -1.79
CA ALA A 546 37.43 -43.74 -0.37
C ALA A 546 36.04 -43.56 0.25
N ASN A 547 35.67 -44.49 1.13
CA ASN A 547 34.51 -44.45 2.05
C ASN A 547 33.11 -44.64 1.42
N MET A 548 32.77 -45.88 1.08
CA MET A 548 31.36 -46.31 1.11
C MET A 548 31.15 -47.26 2.28
N ASN A 549 30.27 -46.88 3.23
CA ASN A 549 29.49 -47.86 3.97
C ASN A 549 28.38 -48.33 3.03
N LEU A 550 28.60 -49.48 2.39
CA LEU A 550 27.77 -50.03 1.31
C LEU A 550 26.35 -50.40 1.73
#